data_AF-W9W0I0-F1
#
_entry.id   AF-W9W0I0-F1
#
_cell.length_a   1.000
_cell.length_b   1.000
_cell.length_c   1.000
_cell.angle_alpha   90.00
_cell.angle_beta   90.00
_cell.angle_gamma   90.00
#
_symmetry.space_group_name_H-M   'P 1'
#
loop_
_entity.id
_entity.type
_entity.pdbx_description
1 polymer ?
#
loop_
_entity_poly.entity_id
_entity_poly.type
_entity_poly.pdbx_seq_one_letter_code
_entity_poly.pdbx_strand_id
1 'polypeptide(L)'
;MSFVLRRPFAVSSTAFKQFSKPSNVIRAFHSSSPKSSNFFNPRPLTSTSNAQSLLKSQALRNGFKRSYQTPSYQPANPAASGNLTQRLVMGAALVGGTILATNLIFNRETREDGGMPPFEREYLNQTFMHTGLGVGIIALAARTLHQSGWSYRLMATNPWLVVGLGLAASFGTMYGTFYTHPDNYIQKYALWTAFNVTQAAILTPLMFMSPAILARAGLYTVGMMGSIAFIGATAKQEKYLYLGGPLLAGVAIVAISGFAPLVLPATAVRTLAWTENIWLYGGLAVFGGFTLYDVQKILHHARMSERGLVRKDVVNESISLELDFLNIFIRMVQILSMRQNNRR
;
A
#
# COMPACT_ATOMS: atom_id res chain seq x y z
N MET A 1 -44.29 13.08 51.32
CA MET A 1 -43.20 13.09 52.32
C MET A 1 -42.72 11.67 52.54
N SER A 2 -41.39 11.52 52.69
CA SER A 2 -40.57 10.38 53.12
C SER A 2 -40.80 8.98 52.51
N PHE A 3 -39.90 8.43 51.68
CA PHE A 3 -38.56 7.86 51.95
C PHE A 3 -38.51 6.53 52.74
N VAL A 4 -37.87 5.55 52.07
CA VAL A 4 -36.90 4.56 52.57
C VAL A 4 -37.36 3.13 52.94
N LEU A 5 -36.83 2.21 52.11
CA LEU A 5 -36.26 0.85 52.32
C LEU A 5 -37.04 -0.21 53.12
N ARG A 6 -37.16 -1.39 52.49
CA ARG A 6 -36.67 -2.68 53.02
C ARG A 6 -36.65 -3.77 51.94
N ARG A 7 -35.46 -4.30 51.64
CA ARG A 7 -35.29 -5.70 51.18
C ARG A 7 -35.46 -6.61 52.39
N PRO A 8 -36.01 -7.83 52.23
CA PRO A 8 -35.20 -9.00 52.57
C PRO A 8 -35.55 -10.32 51.83
N PHE A 9 -34.62 -11.30 51.93
CA PHE A 9 -34.71 -12.76 51.64
C PHE A 9 -34.78 -13.18 50.15
N ALA A 10 -33.85 -13.92 49.51
CA ALA A 10 -33.03 -15.11 49.80
C ALA A 10 -33.70 -16.47 49.43
N VAL A 11 -32.93 -17.30 48.70
CA VAL A 11 -33.05 -18.76 48.36
C VAL A 11 -34.12 -19.07 47.27
N SER A 12 -33.93 -19.89 46.22
CA SER A 12 -33.19 -21.16 46.10
C SER A 12 -32.78 -21.51 44.66
N SER A 13 -31.69 -22.27 44.58
CA SER A 13 -31.14 -23.05 43.48
C SER A 13 -32.12 -24.05 42.84
N THR A 14 -32.16 -24.12 41.51
CA THR A 14 -32.16 -25.33 40.64
C THR A 14 -32.80 -25.04 39.28
N ALA A 15 -32.00 -24.78 38.24
CA ALA A 15 -32.39 -25.03 36.85
C ALA A 15 -31.13 -24.99 35.97
N PHE A 16 -30.42 -26.12 35.96
CA PHE A 16 -29.36 -26.43 35.02
C PHE A 16 -29.91 -26.45 33.58
N LYS A 17 -29.35 -25.64 32.67
CA LYS A 17 -29.16 -26.03 31.26
C LYS A 17 -27.80 -25.53 30.77
N GLN A 18 -26.89 -26.49 30.72
CA GLN A 18 -25.52 -26.41 30.21
C GLN A 18 -25.57 -26.50 28.68
N PHE A 19 -25.14 -25.45 27.97
CA PHE A 19 -24.85 -25.52 26.54
C PHE A 19 -23.32 -25.53 26.33
N SER A 20 -22.90 -26.54 25.56
CA SER A 20 -21.53 -27.00 25.37
C SER A 20 -20.71 -26.10 24.45
N LYS A 21 -19.42 -25.95 24.79
CA LYS A 21 -18.38 -25.33 23.97
C LYS A 21 -18.00 -26.27 22.81
N PRO A 22 -17.82 -25.80 21.57
CA PRO A 22 -17.23 -26.62 20.51
C PRO A 22 -15.70 -26.67 20.65
N SER A 23 -15.20 -27.87 20.94
CA SER A 23 -13.78 -28.22 21.06
C SER A 23 -13.14 -28.54 19.70
N ASN A 24 -11.97 -27.93 19.45
CA ASN A 24 -10.84 -28.34 18.62
C ASN A 24 -11.00 -29.61 17.76
N VAL A 25 -11.05 -29.44 16.43
CA VAL A 25 -10.76 -30.51 15.46
C VAL A 25 -9.28 -30.40 15.07
N ILE A 26 -8.44 -31.11 15.82
CA ILE A 26 -7.04 -31.39 15.46
C ILE A 26 -7.07 -32.59 14.50
N ARG A 27 -6.70 -32.34 13.24
CA ARG A 27 -6.57 -33.37 12.21
C ARG A 27 -5.25 -34.13 12.44
N ALA A 28 -5.32 -35.22 13.19
CA ALA A 28 -4.22 -36.17 13.38
C ALA A 28 -4.05 -37.04 12.12
N PHE A 29 -2.87 -36.98 11.50
CA PHE A 29 -2.49 -37.93 10.45
C PHE A 29 -2.06 -39.24 11.12
N HIS A 30 -2.86 -40.29 10.90
CA HIS A 30 -2.54 -41.66 11.30
C HIS A 30 -1.38 -42.20 10.44
N SER A 31 -0.28 -42.57 11.08
CA SER A 31 0.76 -43.42 10.49
C SER A 31 0.36 -44.89 10.67
N SER A 32 0.12 -45.60 9.57
CA SER A 32 -0.06 -47.05 9.56
C SER A 32 1.28 -47.76 9.84
N SER A 33 1.33 -48.60 10.88
CA SER A 33 2.43 -49.53 11.13
C SER A 33 2.50 -50.61 10.04
N PRO A 34 3.66 -50.88 9.42
CA PRO A 34 3.88 -52.11 8.69
C PRO A 34 4.22 -53.24 9.67
N LYS A 35 3.66 -54.41 9.36
CA LYS A 35 3.74 -55.65 10.11
C LYS A 35 5.17 -56.17 10.25
N SER A 36 5.41 -56.87 11.36
CA SER A 36 6.67 -57.53 11.70
C SER A 36 7.03 -58.63 10.71
N SER A 37 8.29 -58.69 10.31
CA SER A 37 8.92 -59.93 9.85
C SER A 37 10.28 -60.06 10.53
N ASN A 38 10.35 -61.00 11.47
CA ASN A 38 11.57 -61.42 12.14
C ASN A 38 12.55 -62.03 11.14
N PHE A 39 13.74 -61.46 11.02
CA PHE A 39 14.94 -62.21 10.68
C PHE A 39 16.11 -61.67 11.51
N PHE A 40 16.45 -62.43 12.55
CA PHE A 40 17.64 -62.29 13.35
C PHE A 40 18.86 -62.78 12.56
N ASN A 41 19.92 -61.97 12.50
CA ASN A 41 21.28 -62.43 12.24
C ASN A 41 22.21 -61.64 13.20
N PRO A 42 22.94 -62.29 14.13
CA PRO A 42 23.70 -61.58 15.15
C PRO A 42 25.14 -61.34 14.66
N ARG A 43 25.60 -60.09 14.63
CA ARG A 43 27.04 -59.73 14.65
C ARG A 43 27.27 -58.39 15.36
N PRO A 44 28.46 -58.18 15.95
CA PRO A 44 28.63 -57.53 17.25
C PRO A 44 28.70 -56.00 17.19
N LEU A 45 28.39 -55.38 18.35
CA LEU A 45 28.60 -53.98 18.67
C LEU A 45 30.04 -53.52 18.38
N THR A 46 30.18 -52.45 17.59
CA THR A 46 31.21 -51.42 17.84
C THR A 46 30.59 -50.04 17.58
N SER A 47 30.30 -49.35 18.67
CA SER A 47 29.91 -47.93 18.67
C SER A 47 31.12 -47.06 18.39
N THR A 48 31.18 -46.43 17.22
CA THR A 48 31.87 -45.14 17.04
C THR A 48 31.00 -44.25 16.16
N SER A 49 30.15 -43.46 16.81
CA SER A 49 29.34 -42.43 16.18
C SER A 49 30.22 -41.27 15.72
N ASN A 50 30.72 -41.33 14.48
CA ASN A 50 31.33 -40.18 13.83
C ASN A 50 30.24 -39.17 13.44
N ALA A 51 30.01 -38.18 14.30
CA ALA A 51 29.11 -37.03 14.07
C ALA A 51 29.44 -36.21 12.80
N GLN A 52 30.58 -36.48 12.15
CA GLN A 52 31.03 -35.82 10.92
C GLN A 52 30.34 -36.33 9.64
N SER A 53 29.68 -37.50 9.64
CA SER A 53 29.04 -38.04 8.42
C SER A 53 27.64 -37.45 8.16
N LEU A 54 26.90 -37.07 9.21
CA LEU A 54 25.58 -36.46 9.09
C LEU A 54 25.63 -35.06 8.44
N LEU A 55 26.70 -34.31 8.66
CA LEU A 55 26.95 -32.98 8.07
C LEU A 55 27.34 -33.02 6.58
N LYS A 56 27.70 -34.20 6.04
CA LYS A 56 28.07 -34.38 4.63
C LYS A 56 26.95 -34.95 3.76
N SER A 57 25.79 -35.28 4.34
CA SER A 57 24.69 -35.83 3.56
C SER A 57 24.12 -34.79 2.56
N GLN A 58 24.20 -35.12 1.26
CA GLN A 58 23.61 -34.33 0.17
C GLN A 58 22.11 -34.10 0.35
N ALA A 59 21.42 -35.03 1.03
CA ALA A 59 20.01 -34.93 1.36
C ALA A 59 19.69 -33.75 2.30
N LEU A 60 20.49 -33.52 3.36
CA LEU A 60 20.33 -32.37 4.25
C LEU A 60 20.71 -31.06 3.55
N ARG A 61 21.79 -31.05 2.75
CA ARG A 61 22.17 -29.86 1.96
C ARG A 61 21.09 -29.50 0.92
N ASN A 62 20.47 -30.48 0.28
CA ASN A 62 19.37 -30.24 -0.66
C ASN A 62 18.05 -29.86 0.05
N GLY A 63 17.82 -30.39 1.25
CA GLY A 63 16.70 -29.98 2.12
C GLY A 63 16.81 -28.51 2.55
N PHE A 64 18.01 -28.06 2.96
CA PHE A 64 18.27 -26.67 3.33
C PHE A 64 18.33 -25.70 2.14
N LYS A 65 18.65 -26.16 0.93
CA LYS A 65 18.56 -25.34 -0.30
C LYS A 65 17.11 -25.13 -0.76
N ARG A 66 16.19 -26.04 -0.43
CA ARG A 66 14.78 -25.95 -0.85
C ARG A 66 13.96 -24.94 -0.05
N SER A 67 14.43 -24.53 1.13
CA SER A 67 13.71 -23.62 2.03
C SER A 67 13.93 -22.13 1.76
N TYR A 68 14.82 -21.77 0.81
CA TYR A 68 15.13 -20.37 0.44
C TYR A 68 14.82 -20.02 -1.01
N GLN A 69 14.08 -20.87 -1.72
CA GLN A 69 13.44 -20.47 -2.96
C GLN A 69 11.99 -20.13 -2.65
N THR A 70 11.76 -18.90 -2.18
CA THR A 70 10.47 -18.25 -2.47
C THR A 70 10.26 -18.42 -3.98
N PRO A 71 9.19 -19.07 -4.45
CA PRO A 71 8.90 -19.07 -5.87
C PRO A 71 8.78 -17.61 -6.25
N SER A 72 9.76 -17.12 -7.01
CA SER A 72 9.61 -15.86 -7.71
C SER A 72 8.40 -16.08 -8.59
N TYR A 73 7.27 -15.50 -8.18
CA TYR A 73 6.13 -15.32 -9.07
C TYR A 73 6.66 -14.39 -10.17
N GLN A 74 7.30 -14.98 -11.17
CA GLN A 74 7.30 -14.42 -12.50
C GLN A 74 5.83 -14.51 -12.87
N PRO A 75 5.07 -13.39 -12.94
CA PRO A 75 3.93 -13.43 -13.81
C PRO A 75 4.53 -13.92 -15.13
N ALA A 76 4.04 -15.06 -15.62
CA ALA A 76 4.19 -15.35 -17.03
C ALA A 76 3.89 -14.02 -17.72
N ASN A 77 4.78 -13.56 -18.57
CA ASN A 77 4.53 -12.39 -19.36
C ASN A 77 3.92 -12.94 -20.65
N PRO A 78 2.63 -13.33 -20.70
CA PRO A 78 2.02 -13.83 -21.92
C PRO A 78 2.04 -12.73 -22.98
N ALA A 79 2.24 -11.47 -22.58
CA ALA A 79 2.49 -10.34 -23.44
C ALA A 79 3.93 -10.23 -23.96
N ALA A 80 4.84 -11.19 -23.72
CA ALA A 80 6.19 -11.16 -24.30
C ALA A 80 6.24 -11.78 -25.70
N SER A 81 5.32 -12.69 -26.02
CA SER A 81 5.25 -13.39 -27.31
C SER A 81 3.90 -13.15 -27.98
N GLY A 82 3.85 -12.24 -28.95
CA GLY A 82 2.63 -11.90 -29.70
C GLY A 82 2.64 -10.48 -30.26
N ASN A 83 1.87 -10.26 -31.33
CA ASN A 83 1.68 -8.93 -31.95
C ASN A 83 1.09 -7.93 -30.95
N LEU A 84 1.40 -6.63 -31.11
CA LEU A 84 0.93 -5.56 -30.21
C LEU A 84 -0.59 -5.61 -30.00
N THR A 85 -1.35 -5.86 -31.07
CA THR A 85 -2.80 -6.03 -31.04
C THR A 85 -3.25 -7.19 -30.15
N GLN A 86 -2.58 -8.34 -30.22
CA GLN A 86 -2.87 -9.50 -29.38
C GLN A 86 -2.58 -9.21 -27.90
N ARG A 87 -1.51 -8.45 -27.60
CA ARG A 87 -1.19 -8.02 -26.22
C ARG A 87 -2.25 -7.06 -25.68
N LEU A 88 -2.70 -6.11 -26.50
CA LEU A 88 -3.75 -5.16 -26.12
C LEU A 88 -5.09 -5.85 -25.91
N VAL A 89 -5.49 -6.76 -26.80
CA VAL A 89 -6.75 -7.51 -26.68
C VAL A 89 -6.72 -8.42 -25.45
N MET A 90 -5.63 -9.15 -25.22
CA MET A 90 -5.49 -10.00 -24.03
C MET A 90 -5.46 -9.17 -22.74
N GLY A 91 -4.81 -8.00 -22.76
CA GLY A 91 -4.85 -7.05 -21.65
C GLY A 91 -6.26 -6.54 -21.37
N ALA A 92 -6.99 -6.14 -22.40
CA ALA A 92 -8.38 -5.69 -22.30
C ALA A 92 -9.30 -6.82 -21.80
N ALA A 93 -9.10 -8.06 -22.25
CA ALA A 93 -9.87 -9.22 -21.82
C ALA A 93 -9.62 -9.56 -20.34
N LEU A 94 -8.37 -9.49 -19.86
CA LEU A 94 -8.05 -9.67 -18.44
C LEU A 94 -8.69 -8.58 -17.57
N VAL A 95 -8.62 -7.32 -18.00
CA VAL A 95 -9.22 -6.19 -17.27
C VAL A 95 -10.75 -6.31 -17.28
N GLY A 96 -11.37 -6.50 -18.44
CA GLY A 96 -12.83 -6.65 -18.55
C GLY A 96 -13.34 -7.88 -17.80
N GLY A 97 -12.64 -9.01 -17.92
CA GLY A 97 -12.98 -10.25 -17.23
C GLY A 97 -12.89 -10.14 -15.70
N THR A 98 -11.87 -9.45 -15.18
CA THR A 98 -11.76 -9.21 -13.73
C THR A 98 -12.84 -8.25 -13.22
N ILE A 99 -13.23 -7.23 -13.99
CA ILE A 99 -14.35 -6.35 -13.63
C ILE A 99 -15.67 -7.13 -13.56
N LEU A 100 -15.95 -7.97 -14.56
CA LEU A 100 -17.16 -8.79 -14.58
C LEU A 100 -17.16 -9.82 -13.45
N ALA A 101 -16.06 -10.53 -13.25
CA ALA A 101 -15.93 -11.53 -12.18
C ALA A 101 -16.08 -10.89 -10.79
N THR A 102 -15.44 -9.74 -10.56
CA THR A 102 -15.58 -9.04 -9.27
C THR A 102 -17.00 -8.52 -9.05
N ASN A 103 -17.68 -8.05 -10.09
CA ASN A 103 -19.08 -7.63 -10.00
C ASN A 103 -20.00 -8.81 -9.64
N LEU A 104 -19.82 -9.96 -10.29
CA LEU A 104 -20.59 -11.18 -10.05
C LEU A 104 -20.32 -11.80 -8.66
N ILE A 105 -19.07 -11.82 -8.21
CA ILE A 105 -18.67 -12.46 -6.95
C ILE A 105 -19.02 -11.58 -5.75
N PHE A 106 -18.76 -10.28 -5.82
CA PHE A 106 -18.86 -9.38 -4.67
C PHE A 106 -20.16 -8.60 -4.61
N ASN A 107 -21.09 -8.81 -5.56
CA ASN A 107 -22.38 -8.10 -5.69
C ASN A 107 -22.29 -6.66 -5.21
N ARG A 108 -21.41 -5.89 -5.86
CA ARG A 108 -20.99 -4.57 -5.39
C ARG A 108 -22.21 -3.64 -5.32
N GLU A 109 -22.43 -3.06 -4.14
CA GLU A 109 -23.33 -1.91 -3.97
C GLU A 109 -22.78 -0.73 -4.78
N THR A 110 -23.20 -0.64 -6.03
CA THR A 110 -23.00 0.51 -6.89
C THR A 110 -24.01 1.58 -6.52
N ARG A 111 -23.70 2.84 -6.84
CA ARG A 111 -24.61 3.95 -6.55
C ARG A 111 -26.00 3.70 -7.15
N GLU A 112 -27.04 3.95 -6.35
CA GLU A 112 -28.45 3.68 -6.68
C GLU A 112 -29.07 4.71 -7.65
N ASP A 113 -28.40 5.87 -7.85
CA ASP A 113 -28.89 6.99 -8.67
C ASP A 113 -28.62 6.87 -10.19
N GLY A 114 -28.14 5.73 -10.70
CA GLY A 114 -27.97 5.52 -12.14
C GLY A 114 -26.87 6.34 -12.84
N GLY A 115 -26.13 7.21 -12.14
CA GLY A 115 -25.01 7.98 -12.70
C GLY A 115 -24.40 8.98 -11.71
N MET A 116 -23.25 9.57 -12.05
CA MET A 116 -22.67 10.69 -11.29
C MET A 116 -23.34 12.01 -11.67
N PRO A 117 -23.87 12.79 -10.71
CA PRO A 117 -24.34 14.16 -10.95
C PRO A 117 -23.29 14.97 -11.72
N PRO A 118 -23.71 15.85 -12.64
CA PRO A 118 -22.78 16.60 -13.48
C PRO A 118 -21.82 17.46 -12.64
N PHE A 119 -22.28 18.03 -11.53
CA PHE A 119 -21.45 18.83 -10.62
C PHE A 119 -20.35 17.99 -9.94
N GLU A 120 -20.70 16.83 -9.38
CA GLU A 120 -19.73 15.90 -8.78
C GLU A 120 -18.67 15.45 -9.79
N ARG A 121 -19.10 15.14 -11.03
CA ARG A 121 -18.20 14.72 -12.10
C ARG A 121 -17.24 15.83 -12.49
N GLU A 122 -17.73 17.05 -12.65
CA GLU A 122 -16.91 18.20 -13.01
C GLU A 122 -15.89 18.52 -11.92
N TYR A 123 -16.32 18.50 -10.66
CA TYR A 123 -15.45 18.72 -9.50
C TYR A 123 -14.33 17.67 -9.45
N LEU A 124 -14.70 16.39 -9.59
CA LEU A 124 -13.75 15.29 -9.58
C LEU A 124 -12.75 15.40 -10.74
N ASN A 125 -13.25 15.65 -11.96
CA ASN A 125 -12.40 15.81 -13.15
C ASN A 125 -11.43 16.98 -13.00
N GLN A 126 -11.90 18.13 -12.52
CA GLN A 126 -11.04 19.29 -12.28
C GLN A 126 -9.96 18.96 -11.24
N THR A 127 -10.30 18.24 -10.17
CA THR A 127 -9.32 17.83 -9.15
C THR A 127 -8.25 16.91 -9.76
N PHE A 128 -8.65 15.91 -10.54
CA PHE A 128 -7.71 15.02 -11.25
C PHE A 128 -6.84 15.75 -12.28
N MET A 129 -7.39 16.76 -12.98
CA MET A 129 -6.62 17.58 -13.91
C MET A 129 -5.53 18.36 -13.17
N HIS A 130 -5.84 18.94 -12.01
CA HIS A 130 -4.84 19.61 -11.18
C HIS A 130 -3.80 18.63 -10.66
N THR A 131 -4.21 17.46 -10.14
CA THR A 131 -3.26 16.41 -9.71
C THR A 131 -2.36 15.96 -10.86
N GLY A 132 -2.90 15.73 -12.04
CA GLY A 132 -2.12 15.35 -13.23
C GLY A 132 -1.12 16.44 -13.65
N LEU A 133 -1.54 17.71 -13.58
CA LEU A 133 -0.67 18.86 -13.83
C LEU A 133 0.44 18.94 -12.78
N GLY A 134 0.10 18.81 -11.49
CA GLY A 134 1.06 18.80 -10.38
C GLY A 134 2.12 17.72 -10.53
N VAL A 135 1.70 16.47 -10.79
CA VAL A 135 2.62 15.36 -11.10
C VAL A 135 3.47 15.66 -12.34
N GLY A 136 2.91 16.29 -13.36
CA GLY A 136 3.65 16.74 -14.54
C GLY A 136 4.73 17.78 -14.20
N ILE A 137 4.40 18.78 -13.37
CA ILE A 137 5.35 19.76 -12.84
C ILE A 137 6.44 19.04 -12.06
N ILE A 138 6.09 18.11 -11.18
CA ILE A 138 7.06 17.34 -10.38
C ILE A 138 8.04 16.60 -11.28
N ALA A 139 7.56 15.91 -12.31
CA ALA A 139 8.41 15.15 -13.22
C ALA A 139 9.38 16.05 -14.01
N LEU A 140 8.88 17.19 -14.52
CA LEU A 140 9.71 18.17 -15.25
C LEU A 140 10.71 18.86 -14.33
N ALA A 141 10.27 19.30 -13.15
CA ALA A 141 11.12 19.92 -12.13
C ALA A 141 12.20 18.95 -11.64
N ALA A 142 11.85 17.69 -11.36
CA ALA A 142 12.83 16.69 -10.92
C ALA A 142 13.88 16.43 -12.00
N ARG A 143 13.49 16.40 -13.28
CA ARG A 143 14.43 16.26 -14.40
C ARG A 143 15.36 17.45 -14.52
N THR A 144 14.83 18.67 -14.47
CA THR A 144 15.63 19.90 -14.60
C THR A 144 16.57 20.08 -13.42
N LEU A 145 16.12 19.79 -12.19
CA LEU A 145 16.96 19.78 -10.99
C LEU A 145 18.06 18.72 -11.06
N HIS A 146 17.75 17.52 -11.56
CA HIS A 146 18.77 16.50 -11.72
C HIS A 146 19.85 16.93 -12.73
N GLN A 147 19.44 17.53 -13.86
CA GLN A 147 20.35 18.03 -14.88
C GLN A 147 21.21 19.22 -14.40
N SER A 148 20.70 20.05 -13.48
CA SER A 148 21.46 21.19 -12.91
C SER A 148 22.45 20.78 -11.81
N GLY A 149 22.54 19.49 -11.48
CA GLY A 149 23.42 18.97 -10.44
C GLY A 149 22.87 19.10 -9.02
N TRP A 150 21.60 19.50 -8.85
CA TRP A 150 20.93 19.56 -7.53
C TRP A 150 20.95 18.21 -6.81
N SER A 151 20.75 17.12 -7.56
CA SER A 151 20.75 15.75 -7.06
C SER A 151 22.04 15.39 -6.31
N TYR A 152 23.20 15.75 -6.88
CA TYR A 152 24.51 15.54 -6.27
C TYR A 152 24.73 16.41 -5.03
N ARG A 153 24.31 17.69 -5.08
CA ARG A 153 24.40 18.61 -3.93
C ARG A 153 23.58 18.10 -2.75
N LEU A 154 22.36 17.63 -3.02
CA LEU A 154 21.46 17.07 -2.01
C LEU A 154 22.04 15.80 -1.37
N MET A 155 22.70 14.94 -2.15
CA MET A 155 23.41 13.77 -1.60
C MET A 155 24.66 14.12 -0.78
N ALA A 156 25.31 15.25 -1.09
CA ALA A 156 26.50 15.71 -0.36
C ALA A 156 26.13 16.48 0.93
N THR A 157 24.91 17.00 1.03
CA THR A 157 24.42 17.67 2.25
C THR A 157 24.02 16.69 3.35
N ASN A 158 24.02 17.16 4.61
CA ASN A 158 23.65 16.34 5.76
C ASN A 158 22.22 15.78 5.58
N PRO A 159 22.01 14.44 5.61
CA PRO A 159 20.70 13.83 5.40
C PRO A 159 19.61 14.35 6.33
N TRP A 160 19.93 14.64 7.59
CA TRP A 160 18.96 15.17 8.55
C TRP A 160 18.50 16.59 8.21
N LEU A 161 19.40 17.40 7.65
CA LEU A 161 19.07 18.75 7.21
C LEU A 161 18.18 18.70 5.97
N VAL A 162 18.49 17.81 5.02
CA VAL A 162 17.66 17.59 3.82
C VAL A 162 16.26 17.12 4.21
N VAL A 163 16.17 16.14 5.10
CA VAL A 163 14.88 15.64 5.59
C VAL A 163 14.13 16.73 6.35
N GLY A 164 14.78 17.41 7.30
CA GLY A 164 14.15 18.45 8.11
C GLY A 164 13.66 19.64 7.28
N LEU A 165 14.51 20.22 6.43
CA LEU A 165 14.14 21.34 5.57
C LEU A 165 13.15 20.93 4.48
N GLY A 166 13.31 19.74 3.89
CA GLY A 166 12.40 19.23 2.87
C GLY A 166 10.99 19.02 3.44
N LEU A 167 10.88 18.43 4.63
CA LEU A 167 9.60 18.27 5.32
C LEU A 167 9.01 19.64 5.72
N ALA A 168 9.79 20.54 6.31
CA ALA A 168 9.31 21.86 6.70
C ALA A 168 8.81 22.67 5.49
N ALA A 169 9.53 22.63 4.37
CA ALA A 169 9.12 23.29 3.13
C ALA A 169 7.86 22.64 2.53
N SER A 170 7.80 21.30 2.50
CA SER A 170 6.63 20.55 2.01
C SER A 170 5.38 20.84 2.84
N PHE A 171 5.45 20.69 4.16
CA PHE A 171 4.33 20.96 5.06
C PHE A 171 3.97 22.44 5.09
N GLY A 172 4.96 23.35 5.05
CA GLY A 172 4.73 24.78 5.05
C GLY A 172 4.00 25.27 3.80
N THR A 173 4.42 24.81 2.62
CA THR A 173 3.76 25.16 1.34
C THR A 173 2.37 24.53 1.23
N MET A 174 2.18 23.29 1.71
CA MET A 174 0.88 22.65 1.79
C MET A 174 -0.07 23.39 2.74
N TYR A 175 0.36 23.66 3.97
CA TYR A 175 -0.45 24.38 4.97
C TYR A 175 -0.77 25.80 4.50
N GLY A 176 0.19 26.47 3.86
CA GLY A 176 -0.02 27.76 3.22
C GLY A 176 -1.11 27.70 2.14
N THR A 177 -1.12 26.65 1.31
CA THR A 177 -2.15 26.48 0.27
C THR A 177 -3.54 26.25 0.90
N PHE A 178 -3.61 25.47 1.97
CA PHE A 178 -4.85 25.21 2.71
C PHE A 178 -5.41 26.44 3.41
N TYR A 179 -4.55 27.30 3.95
CA TYR A 179 -4.96 28.55 4.60
C TYR A 179 -5.30 29.66 3.61
N THR A 180 -4.78 29.59 2.38
CA THR A 180 -5.02 30.62 1.37
C THR A 180 -6.44 30.50 0.81
N HIS A 181 -7.17 31.62 0.91
CA HIS A 181 -8.52 31.73 0.37
C HIS A 181 -8.56 31.41 -1.13
N PRO A 182 -9.56 30.65 -1.62
CA PRO A 182 -9.70 30.32 -3.05
C PRO A 182 -9.76 31.55 -3.98
N ASP A 183 -10.19 32.70 -3.45
CA ASP A 183 -10.31 33.96 -4.19
C ASP A 183 -8.93 34.54 -4.58
N ASN A 184 -7.89 34.26 -3.80
CA ASN A 184 -6.51 34.66 -4.08
C ASN A 184 -5.81 33.61 -4.95
N TYR A 185 -6.28 33.46 -6.20
CA TYR A 185 -5.78 32.47 -7.16
C TYR A 185 -4.26 32.50 -7.31
N ILE A 186 -3.66 33.69 -7.46
CA ILE A 186 -2.21 33.84 -7.69
C ILE A 186 -1.41 33.24 -6.53
N GLN A 187 -1.76 33.60 -5.30
CA GLN A 187 -1.07 33.11 -4.11
C GLN A 187 -1.27 31.60 -3.94
N LYS A 188 -2.48 31.11 -4.19
CA LYS A 188 -2.81 29.70 -4.06
C LYS A 188 -2.03 28.82 -5.04
N TYR A 189 -1.98 29.22 -6.31
CA TYR A 189 -1.24 28.47 -7.34
C TYR A 189 0.27 28.63 -7.19
N ALA A 190 0.74 29.77 -6.66
CA ALA A 190 2.14 29.94 -6.30
C ALA A 190 2.56 28.96 -5.20
N LEU A 191 1.76 28.84 -4.13
CA LEU A 191 2.02 27.91 -3.03
C LEU A 191 1.88 26.45 -3.47
N TRP A 192 0.86 26.14 -4.28
CA TRP A 192 0.68 24.81 -4.87
C TRP A 192 1.85 24.43 -5.81
N THR A 193 2.33 25.35 -6.63
CA THR A 193 3.49 25.11 -7.50
C THR A 193 4.77 24.98 -6.66
N ALA A 194 4.94 25.81 -5.62
CA ALA A 194 6.06 25.70 -4.69
C ALA A 194 6.07 24.34 -3.97
N PHE A 195 4.90 23.85 -3.57
CA PHE A 195 4.74 22.50 -3.02
C PHE A 195 5.21 21.43 -4.02
N ASN A 196 4.71 21.48 -5.26
CA ASN A 196 5.11 20.55 -6.32
C ASN A 196 6.62 20.58 -6.60
N VAL A 197 7.23 21.76 -6.71
CA VAL A 197 8.68 21.90 -6.92
C VAL A 197 9.48 21.39 -5.71
N THR A 198 8.97 21.59 -4.49
CA THR A 198 9.60 21.06 -3.28
C THR A 198 9.58 19.52 -3.26
N GLN A 199 8.44 18.90 -3.62
CA GLN A 199 8.38 17.45 -3.80
C GLN A 199 9.39 16.97 -4.84
N ALA A 200 9.48 17.65 -5.98
CA ALA A 200 10.44 17.33 -7.03
C ALA A 200 11.89 17.40 -6.54
N ALA A 201 12.23 18.42 -5.77
CA ALA A 201 13.57 18.61 -5.20
C ALA A 201 13.97 17.45 -4.27
N ILE A 202 13.03 16.97 -3.45
CA ILE A 202 13.24 15.83 -2.53
C ILE A 202 13.32 14.51 -3.32
N LEU A 203 12.57 14.37 -4.41
CA LEU A 203 12.53 13.16 -5.23
C LEU A 203 13.66 13.08 -6.27
N THR A 204 14.40 14.17 -6.48
CA THR A 204 15.47 14.25 -7.48
C THR A 204 16.51 13.12 -7.36
N PRO A 205 16.91 12.63 -6.17
CA PRO A 205 17.80 11.47 -6.03
C PRO A 205 17.31 10.19 -6.72
N LEU A 206 15.99 10.00 -6.91
CA LEU A 206 15.47 8.85 -7.65
C LEU A 206 15.86 8.87 -9.12
N MET A 207 16.21 10.03 -9.68
CA MET A 207 16.63 10.18 -11.08
C MET A 207 17.98 9.52 -11.40
N PHE A 208 18.76 9.12 -10.37
CA PHE A 208 19.94 8.26 -10.57
C PHE A 208 19.60 6.83 -10.96
N MET A 209 18.36 6.41 -10.70
CA MET A 209 17.87 5.11 -11.13
C MET A 209 17.60 5.10 -12.63
N SER A 210 17.54 3.91 -13.23
CA SER A 210 17.30 3.82 -14.66
C SER A 210 15.96 4.48 -15.03
N PRO A 211 15.91 5.36 -16.05
CA PRO A 211 14.67 6.02 -16.49
C PRO A 211 13.56 5.03 -16.87
N ALA A 212 13.95 3.84 -17.33
CA ALA A 212 13.02 2.76 -17.67
C ALA A 212 12.27 2.21 -16.44
N ILE A 213 12.88 2.16 -15.25
CA ILE A 213 12.19 1.77 -14.01
C ILE A 213 11.20 2.86 -13.61
N LEU A 214 11.63 4.12 -13.62
CA LEU A 214 10.80 5.26 -13.26
C LEU A 214 9.56 5.36 -14.16
N ALA A 215 9.74 5.20 -15.48
CA ALA A 215 8.63 5.22 -16.43
C ALA A 215 7.63 4.08 -16.20
N ARG A 216 8.12 2.85 -15.93
CA ARG A 216 7.24 1.70 -15.61
C ARG A 216 6.50 1.89 -14.30
N ALA A 217 7.20 2.35 -13.26
CA ALA A 217 6.61 2.62 -11.97
C ALA A 217 5.52 3.69 -12.09
N GLY A 218 5.79 4.78 -12.82
CA GLY A 218 4.80 5.82 -13.10
C GLY A 218 3.56 5.28 -13.81
N LEU A 219 3.75 4.45 -14.85
CA LEU A 219 2.63 3.82 -15.57
C LEU A 219 1.81 2.90 -14.65
N TYR A 220 2.46 2.11 -13.79
CA TYR A 220 1.78 1.24 -12.83
C TYR A 220 1.00 2.05 -11.79
N THR A 221 1.57 3.16 -11.29
CA THR A 221 0.88 4.07 -10.36
C THR A 221 -0.34 4.71 -11.02
N VAL A 222 -0.23 5.22 -12.25
CA VAL A 222 -1.36 5.79 -12.98
C VAL A 222 -2.47 4.75 -13.18
N GLY A 223 -2.11 3.53 -13.58
CA GLY A 223 -3.08 2.44 -13.75
C GLY A 223 -3.76 2.04 -12.44
N MET A 224 -2.99 1.93 -11.35
CA MET A 224 -3.52 1.60 -10.02
C MET A 224 -4.44 2.70 -9.49
N MET A 225 -3.97 3.95 -9.47
CA MET A 225 -4.74 5.10 -8.99
C MET A 225 -6.00 5.32 -9.83
N GLY A 226 -5.91 5.22 -11.16
CA GLY A 226 -7.07 5.31 -12.04
C GLY A 226 -8.10 4.21 -11.79
N SER A 227 -7.65 2.98 -11.53
CA SER A 227 -8.54 1.85 -11.20
C SER A 227 -9.24 2.05 -9.84
N ILE A 228 -8.50 2.48 -8.83
CA ILE A 228 -9.04 2.77 -7.49
C ILE A 228 -10.00 3.95 -7.55
N ALA A 229 -9.66 5.01 -8.28
CA ALA A 229 -10.51 6.17 -8.49
C ALA A 229 -11.81 5.81 -9.19
N PHE A 230 -11.76 4.93 -10.20
CA PHE A 230 -12.96 4.40 -10.84
C PHE A 230 -13.86 3.65 -9.83
N ILE A 231 -13.26 2.83 -8.95
CA ILE A 231 -14.00 2.12 -7.91
C ILE A 231 -14.59 3.12 -6.90
N GLY A 232 -13.83 4.11 -6.44
CA GLY A 232 -14.29 5.14 -5.51
C GLY A 232 -15.42 5.99 -6.08
N ALA A 233 -15.33 6.35 -7.36
CA ALA A 233 -16.34 7.10 -8.09
C ALA A 233 -17.66 6.33 -8.33
N THR A 234 -17.59 4.99 -8.35
CA THR A 234 -18.74 4.11 -8.62
C THR A 234 -19.30 3.43 -7.37
N ALA A 235 -18.63 3.57 -6.22
CA ALA A 235 -19.07 2.99 -4.95
C ALA A 235 -20.25 3.73 -4.34
N LYS A 236 -21.05 3.01 -3.54
CA LYS A 236 -22.12 3.60 -2.74
C LYS A 236 -21.57 4.70 -1.83
N GLN A 237 -22.39 5.73 -1.73
CA GLN A 237 -22.11 6.96 -1.03
C GLN A 237 -21.66 6.71 0.43
N GLU A 238 -20.65 7.48 0.88
CA GLU A 238 -20.10 7.49 2.26
C GLU A 238 -19.46 6.19 2.79
N LYS A 239 -19.50 5.09 2.04
CA LYS A 239 -18.99 3.77 2.49
C LYS A 239 -17.50 3.76 2.85
N TYR A 240 -16.67 4.52 2.13
CA TYR A 240 -15.22 4.61 2.36
C TYR A 240 -14.82 5.84 3.19
N LEU A 241 -15.73 6.77 3.50
CA LEU A 241 -15.42 7.89 4.40
C LEU A 241 -15.16 7.40 5.85
N TYR A 242 -15.77 6.28 6.25
CA TYR A 242 -15.48 5.61 7.53
C TYR A 242 -14.10 4.94 7.59
N LEU A 243 -13.40 4.77 6.46
CA LEU A 243 -12.07 4.17 6.44
C LEU A 243 -10.97 5.11 6.94
N GLY A 244 -11.24 6.42 7.13
CA GLY A 244 -10.23 7.38 7.56
C GLY A 244 -9.52 7.00 8.88
N GLY A 245 -10.26 6.47 9.86
CA GLY A 245 -9.69 6.02 11.14
C GLY A 245 -8.70 4.85 10.98
N PRO A 246 -9.13 3.71 10.40
CA PRO A 246 -8.23 2.60 10.09
C PRO A 246 -7.06 2.97 9.17
N LEU A 247 -7.26 3.87 8.20
CA LEU A 247 -6.23 4.33 7.28
C LEU A 247 -5.13 5.12 7.99
N LEU A 248 -5.49 6.05 8.88
CA LEU A 248 -4.52 6.77 9.70
C LEU A 248 -3.71 5.84 10.62
N ALA A 249 -4.35 4.82 11.21
CA ALA A 249 -3.65 3.80 11.98
C ALA A 249 -2.65 3.01 11.10
N GLY A 250 -3.04 2.68 9.86
CA GLY A 250 -2.17 2.08 8.87
C GLY A 250 -0.95 2.97 8.53
N VAL A 251 -1.16 4.27 8.28
CA VAL A 251 -0.07 5.22 8.04
C VAL A 251 0.86 5.34 9.23
N ALA A 252 0.36 5.33 10.46
CA ALA A 252 1.22 5.37 11.64
C ALA A 252 2.18 4.16 11.69
N ILE A 253 1.68 2.96 11.41
CA ILE A 253 2.49 1.73 11.36
C ILE A 253 3.51 1.81 10.20
N VAL A 254 3.10 2.32 9.05
CA VAL A 254 3.98 2.48 7.88
C VAL A 254 5.03 3.56 8.13
N ALA A 255 4.68 4.66 8.79
CA ALA A 255 5.62 5.71 9.14
C ALA A 255 6.66 5.21 10.13
N ILE A 256 6.23 4.57 11.23
CA ILE A 256 7.13 4.00 12.24
C ILE A 256 8.07 2.95 11.62
N SER A 257 7.56 2.08 10.73
CA SER A 257 8.42 1.11 10.02
C SER A 257 9.39 1.76 9.03
N GLY A 258 9.05 2.90 8.43
CA GLY A 258 9.95 3.69 7.59
C GLY A 258 11.05 4.42 8.35
N PHE A 259 10.81 4.82 9.61
CA PHE A 259 11.82 5.43 10.48
C PHE A 259 12.71 4.42 11.21
N ALA A 260 12.26 3.15 11.33
CA ALA A 260 13.02 2.10 12.01
C ALA A 260 14.47 1.94 11.52
N PRO A 261 14.79 2.01 10.21
CA PRO A 261 16.17 1.90 9.71
C PRO A 261 17.06 3.11 10.04
N LEU A 262 16.48 4.26 10.40
CA LEU A 262 17.23 5.48 10.77
C LEU A 262 17.63 5.50 12.25
N VAL A 263 16.88 4.79 13.10
CA VAL A 263 17.08 4.75 14.56
C VAL A 263 17.79 3.47 14.99
N LEU A 264 17.65 2.38 14.24
CA LEU A 264 18.25 1.08 14.57
C LEU A 264 19.55 0.83 13.81
N PRO A 265 20.63 0.36 14.49
CA PRO A 265 21.89 0.00 13.85
C PRO A 265 21.71 -1.08 12.77
N ALA A 266 22.43 -0.94 11.65
CA ALA A 266 22.36 -1.82 10.46
C ALA A 266 22.66 -3.32 10.71
N THR A 267 23.02 -3.71 11.94
CA THR A 267 23.26 -5.11 12.35
C THR A 267 21.98 -5.93 12.56
N ALA A 268 20.79 -5.32 12.60
CA ALA A 268 19.50 -6.00 12.73
C ALA A 268 18.88 -6.44 11.38
N VAL A 269 19.70 -6.88 10.43
CA VAL A 269 19.33 -7.18 9.03
C VAL A 269 18.13 -8.13 8.89
N ARG A 270 17.90 -9.03 9.85
CA ARG A 270 16.83 -10.04 9.79
C ARG A 270 15.44 -9.52 10.15
N THR A 271 15.33 -8.56 11.07
CA THR A 271 14.06 -7.85 11.32
C THR A 271 13.80 -6.81 10.22
N LEU A 272 14.85 -6.23 9.64
CA LEU A 272 14.76 -5.25 8.55
C LEU A 272 14.01 -5.79 7.33
N ALA A 273 14.27 -7.03 6.88
CA ALA A 273 13.61 -7.58 5.69
C ALA A 273 12.08 -7.77 5.84
N TRP A 274 11.61 -8.09 7.05
CA TRP A 274 10.17 -8.20 7.32
C TRP A 274 9.53 -6.82 7.46
N THR A 275 10.19 -5.89 8.16
CA THR A 275 9.71 -4.51 8.27
C THR A 275 9.73 -3.77 6.93
N GLU A 276 10.69 -4.08 6.05
CA GLU A 276 10.79 -3.52 4.70
C GLU A 276 9.64 -4.00 3.80
N ASN A 277 9.26 -5.28 3.88
CA ASN A 277 8.08 -5.78 3.17
C ASN A 277 6.76 -5.19 3.69
N ILE A 278 6.62 -5.03 5.02
CA ILE A 278 5.45 -4.35 5.61
C ILE A 278 5.39 -2.90 5.18
N TRP A 279 6.53 -2.22 5.21
CA TRP A 279 6.61 -0.85 4.78
C TRP A 279 6.24 -0.74 3.30
N LEU A 280 6.87 -1.51 2.40
CA LEU A 280 6.62 -1.46 0.96
C LEU A 280 5.19 -1.88 0.60
N TYR A 281 4.80 -3.11 0.90
CA TYR A 281 3.52 -3.67 0.46
C TYR A 281 2.36 -3.24 1.35
N GLY A 282 2.57 -3.15 2.67
CA GLY A 282 1.57 -2.60 3.59
C GLY A 282 1.34 -1.11 3.35
N GLY A 283 2.41 -0.34 3.13
CA GLY A 283 2.30 1.05 2.69
C GLY A 283 1.53 1.18 1.38
N LEU A 284 1.86 0.37 0.37
CA LEU A 284 1.13 0.38 -0.90
C LEU A 284 -0.38 0.13 -0.72
N ALA A 285 -0.75 -0.83 0.13
CA ALA A 285 -2.16 -1.11 0.44
C ALA A 285 -2.85 0.06 1.17
N VAL A 286 -2.14 0.67 2.12
CA VAL A 286 -2.64 1.82 2.88
C VAL A 286 -2.83 3.04 1.97
N PHE A 287 -1.84 3.41 1.15
CA PHE A 287 -1.97 4.55 0.23
C PHE A 287 -2.99 4.28 -0.89
N GLY A 288 -3.12 3.03 -1.36
CA GLY A 288 -4.24 2.66 -2.23
C GLY A 288 -5.60 2.85 -1.55
N GLY A 289 -5.68 2.58 -0.25
CA GLY A 289 -6.88 2.88 0.55
C GLY A 289 -7.10 4.39 0.77
N PHE A 290 -6.03 5.18 0.95
CA PHE A 290 -6.13 6.65 0.99
C PHE A 290 -6.65 7.20 -0.33
N THR A 291 -6.18 6.68 -1.47
CA THR A 291 -6.69 7.13 -2.78
C THR A 291 -8.19 6.90 -2.89
N LEU A 292 -8.67 5.76 -2.38
CA LEU A 292 -10.10 5.45 -2.35
C LEU A 292 -10.89 6.40 -1.42
N TYR A 293 -10.34 6.67 -0.23
CA TYR A 293 -10.89 7.60 0.74
C TYR A 293 -10.95 9.02 0.18
N ASP A 294 -9.87 9.51 -0.42
CA ASP A 294 -9.74 10.84 -0.99
C ASP A 294 -10.71 11.06 -2.14
N VAL A 295 -10.88 10.08 -3.03
CA VAL A 295 -11.89 10.14 -4.09
C VAL A 295 -13.31 10.28 -3.52
N GLN A 296 -13.62 9.58 -2.43
CA GLN A 296 -14.92 9.75 -1.77
C GLN A 296 -15.04 11.07 -1.02
N LYS A 297 -13.98 11.53 -0.37
CA LYS A 297 -13.90 12.82 0.29
C LYS A 297 -14.15 13.96 -0.71
N ILE A 298 -13.55 13.88 -1.90
CA ILE A 298 -13.79 14.83 -3.00
C ILE A 298 -15.26 14.84 -3.42
N LEU A 299 -15.88 13.67 -3.59
CA LEU A 299 -17.30 13.59 -3.94
C LEU A 299 -18.20 14.12 -2.81
N HIS A 300 -17.82 13.89 -1.55
CA HIS A 300 -18.53 14.46 -0.40
C HIS A 300 -18.42 16.00 -0.39
N HIS A 301 -17.22 16.55 -0.56
CA HIS A 301 -17.03 18.01 -0.66
C HIS A 301 -17.69 18.63 -1.88
N ALA A 302 -17.77 17.92 -3.01
CA ALA A 302 -18.53 18.37 -4.17
C ALA A 302 -20.02 18.56 -3.80
N ARG A 303 -20.65 17.61 -3.09
CA ARG A 303 -22.04 17.78 -2.65
C ARG A 303 -22.24 18.90 -1.64
N MET A 304 -21.29 19.04 -0.71
CA MET A 304 -21.32 20.14 0.25
C MET A 304 -21.16 21.49 -0.45
N SER A 305 -20.38 21.54 -1.52
CA SER A 305 -20.22 22.73 -2.35
C SER A 305 -21.44 23.03 -3.21
N GLU A 306 -22.11 22.01 -3.75
CA GLU A 306 -23.36 22.15 -4.48
C GLU A 306 -24.47 22.72 -3.57
N ARG A 307 -24.50 22.31 -2.30
CA ARG A 307 -25.42 22.83 -1.27
C ARG A 307 -25.03 24.20 -0.71
N GLY A 308 -23.94 24.80 -1.19
CA GLY A 308 -23.45 26.10 -0.73
C GLY A 308 -22.85 26.11 0.69
N LEU A 309 -22.65 24.92 1.29
CA LEU A 309 -22.12 24.78 2.66
C LEU A 309 -20.59 24.92 2.71
N VAL A 310 -19.90 24.63 1.60
CA VAL A 310 -18.43 24.71 1.46
C VAL A 310 -18.11 25.35 0.10
N ARG A 311 -17.06 26.18 0.01
CA ARG A 311 -16.66 26.75 -1.28
C ARG A 311 -15.89 25.72 -2.11
N LYS A 312 -16.10 25.72 -3.43
CA LYS A 312 -15.37 24.86 -4.37
C LYS A 312 -13.86 25.13 -4.31
N ASP A 313 -13.09 24.11 -3.94
CA ASP A 313 -11.64 24.21 -3.77
C ASP A 313 -10.92 22.94 -4.25
N VAL A 314 -10.76 22.86 -5.58
CA VAL A 314 -10.19 21.69 -6.25
C VAL A 314 -8.68 21.56 -6.05
N VAL A 315 -7.98 22.67 -5.76
CA VAL A 315 -6.52 22.68 -5.57
C VAL A 315 -6.14 22.04 -4.23
N ASN A 316 -6.90 22.34 -3.17
CA ASN A 316 -6.63 21.74 -1.87
C ASN A 316 -6.85 20.23 -1.88
N GLU A 317 -7.87 19.76 -2.61
CA GLU A 317 -8.11 18.32 -2.78
C GLU A 317 -7.09 17.66 -3.74
N SER A 318 -6.55 18.40 -4.72
CA SER A 318 -5.54 17.84 -5.61
C SER A 318 -4.25 17.51 -4.88
N ILE A 319 -3.88 18.26 -3.85
CA ILE A 319 -2.68 18.03 -3.03
C ILE A 319 -2.73 16.67 -2.32
N SER A 320 -3.89 16.26 -1.78
CA SER A 320 -3.97 14.98 -1.08
C SER A 320 -3.85 13.80 -2.06
N LEU A 321 -4.50 13.90 -3.22
CA LEU A 321 -4.32 12.94 -4.33
C LEU A 321 -2.88 12.93 -4.88
N GLU A 322 -2.22 14.09 -4.97
CA GLU A 322 -0.80 14.20 -5.38
C GLU A 322 0.10 13.45 -4.38
N LEU A 323 -0.13 13.61 -3.07
CA LEU A 323 0.63 12.92 -2.03
C LEU A 323 0.43 11.39 -2.09
N ASP A 324 -0.81 10.93 -2.30
CA ASP A 324 -1.10 9.52 -2.49
C ASP A 324 -0.37 8.95 -3.72
N PHE A 325 -0.42 9.69 -4.84
CA PHE A 325 0.30 9.32 -6.05
C PHE A 325 1.80 9.18 -5.80
N LEU A 326 2.43 10.17 -5.17
CA LEU A 326 3.86 10.15 -4.87
C LEU A 326 4.23 8.98 -3.95
N ASN A 327 3.45 8.74 -2.90
CA ASN A 327 3.69 7.66 -1.96
C ASN A 327 3.60 6.27 -2.63
N ILE A 328 2.61 6.06 -3.50
CA ILE A 328 2.48 4.83 -4.29
C ILE A 328 3.65 4.71 -5.29
N PHE A 329 3.99 5.80 -5.97
CA PHE A 329 5.06 5.85 -6.97
C PHE A 329 6.43 5.49 -6.38
N ILE A 330 6.83 6.12 -5.28
CA ILE A 330 8.14 5.87 -4.63
C ILE A 330 8.26 4.39 -4.26
N ARG A 331 7.19 3.81 -3.69
CA ARG A 331 7.16 2.38 -3.32
C ARG A 331 7.23 1.49 -4.56
N MET A 332 6.53 1.83 -5.63
CA MET A 332 6.59 1.09 -6.88
C MET A 332 8.01 1.13 -7.49
N VAL A 333 8.66 2.30 -7.46
CA VAL A 333 10.06 2.45 -7.90
C VAL A 333 10.99 1.55 -7.07
N GLN A 334 10.83 1.52 -5.75
CA GLN A 334 11.62 0.67 -4.86
C GLN A 334 11.41 -0.82 -5.14
N ILE A 335 10.15 -1.27 -5.25
CA ILE A 335 9.81 -2.66 -5.58
C ILE A 335 10.45 -3.09 -6.90
N LEU A 336 10.35 -2.25 -7.94
CA LEU A 336 10.96 -2.54 -9.25
C LEU A 336 12.48 -2.56 -9.19
N SER A 337 13.10 -1.68 -8.40
CA SER A 337 14.54 -1.62 -8.18
C SER A 337 15.08 -2.90 -7.53
N MET A 338 14.44 -3.33 -6.44
CA MET A 338 14.81 -4.56 -5.73
C MET A 338 14.71 -5.79 -6.64
N ARG A 339 13.66 -5.84 -7.47
CA ARG A 339 13.47 -6.92 -8.44
C ARG A 339 14.55 -6.95 -9.52
N GLN A 340 15.07 -5.78 -9.93
CA GLN A 340 16.17 -5.70 -10.90
C GLN A 340 17.50 -6.13 -10.27
N ASN A 341 17.73 -5.77 -9.00
CA ASN A 341 18.94 -6.14 -8.29
C ASN A 341 19.02 -7.65 -8.02
N ASN A 342 17.90 -8.31 -7.73
CA ASN A 342 17.82 -9.76 -7.54
C ASN A 342 17.98 -10.58 -8.85
N ARG A 343 18.01 -9.92 -10.01
CA ARG A 343 18.18 -10.55 -11.33
C ARG A 343 19.60 -10.42 -11.88
N ARG A 344 20.46 -9.65 -11.22
CA ARG A 344 21.89 -9.53 -11.53
C ARG A 344 22.68 -10.49 -10.65
#